data_AF-E4RVH8-F1
#
_entry.id   AF-E4RVH8-F1
#
_cell.length_a   1.000
_cell.length_b   1.000
_cell.length_c   1.000
_cell.angle_alpha   90.00
_cell.angle_beta   90.00
_cell.angle_gamma   90.00
#
_symmetry.space_group_name_H-M   'P 1'
#
loop_
_entity.id
_entity.type
_entity.pdbx_description
1 polymer ?
#
loop_
_entity_poly.entity_id
_entity_poly.type
_entity_poly.pdbx_seq_one_letter_code
_entity_poly.pdbx_strand_id
1 'polypeptide(L)'
;MYAEVVQPESISPSDLDSYLERGYFRLGSKLFTTSFLCFEDSLFDAFWLRIDLDEFILSRSQKELMKRAGRFTIKIAPFLYSYEAEDLFQLYRSSVNFSPARTLEHILGEDPGLFNTYGVSIYDGKKFIGCGLFDLGSTSAEGIVSFYHPEYKKFSLGKVLMLAKMRYCQENGIRWYYPGYVAPGYAKFDYKLEVGKEFSYFLDLKSKQWKHISDLELKEQPLSRMLSGLIQVEGLLQSMGYKEFQLKKYRFYDITLDTSYSEYGLLTYPFFIHCFSNSPMEEVIIVFDAIRSKFQLLLCSKVFQITLPEEKQEYYSTFLLKPQYLIFEDEQELNFTFALNELLGKTSNTENLS
;
A
#
# COMPACT_ATOMS: atom_id res chain seq x y z
N MET A 1 1.45 13.06 1.03
CA MET A 1 2.36 12.08 0.42
C MET A 1 1.60 10.77 0.21
N TYR A 2 1.99 9.95 -0.76
CA TYR A 2 1.29 8.68 -1.06
C TYR A 2 1.93 7.46 -0.41
N ALA A 3 3.20 7.55 -0.01
CA ALA A 3 3.95 6.48 0.64
C ALA A 3 4.90 7.06 1.70
N GLU A 4 4.86 6.51 2.91
CA GLU A 4 5.67 6.96 4.05
C GLU A 4 6.10 5.75 4.90
N VAL A 5 7.26 5.85 5.56
CA VAL A 5 7.79 4.83 6.46
C VAL A 5 8.38 5.48 7.71
N VAL A 6 8.24 4.80 8.83
CA VAL A 6 8.81 5.16 10.13
C VAL A 6 9.47 3.92 10.72
N GLN A 7 10.63 4.09 11.34
CA GLN A 7 11.32 3.03 12.06
C GLN A 7 11.45 3.44 13.54
N PRO A 8 10.51 3.04 14.40
CA PRO A 8 10.57 3.37 15.82
C PRO A 8 11.66 2.54 16.54
N GLU A 9 12.32 3.15 17.52
CA GLU A 9 13.22 2.41 18.44
C GLU A 9 12.44 1.56 19.46
N SER A 10 11.22 1.99 19.80
CA SER A 10 10.28 1.28 20.66
C SER A 10 8.85 1.67 20.30
N ILE A 11 7.89 0.78 20.49
CA ILE A 11 6.47 1.07 20.25
C ILE A 11 5.60 0.56 21.39
N SER A 12 4.87 1.46 22.04
CA SER A 12 3.88 1.07 23.04
C SER A 12 2.58 0.58 22.37
N PRO A 13 1.74 -0.19 23.08
CA PRO A 13 0.43 -0.60 22.54
C PRO A 13 -0.46 0.58 22.10
N SER A 14 -0.38 1.73 22.77
CA SER A 14 -1.11 2.94 22.39
C SER A 14 -0.51 3.66 21.18
N ASP A 15 0.82 3.59 21.01
CA ASP A 15 1.47 4.13 19.81
C ASP A 15 1.06 3.30 18.59
N LEU A 16 1.03 1.97 18.71
CA LEU A 16 0.56 1.08 17.66
C LEU A 16 -0.89 1.41 17.26
N ASP A 17 -1.80 1.61 18.23
CA ASP A 17 -3.17 2.06 17.96
C ASP A 17 -3.18 3.37 17.14
N SER A 18 -2.35 4.36 17.51
CA SER A 18 -2.26 5.65 16.82
C SER A 18 -1.71 5.54 15.38
N TYR A 19 -0.78 4.63 15.15
CA TYR A 19 -0.25 4.34 13.81
C TYR A 19 -1.29 3.63 12.94
N LEU A 20 -1.92 2.59 13.46
CA LEU A 20 -2.96 1.84 12.74
C LEU A 20 -4.14 2.73 12.37
N GLU A 21 -4.58 3.63 13.27
CA GLU A 21 -5.66 4.57 12.99
C GLU A 21 -5.33 5.53 11.83
N ARG A 22 -4.05 5.88 11.67
CA ARG A 22 -3.55 6.70 10.55
C ARG A 22 -3.23 5.89 9.29
N GLY A 23 -3.43 4.57 9.32
CA GLY A 23 -3.17 3.67 8.20
C GLY A 23 -1.72 3.25 8.03
N TYR A 24 -0.95 3.23 9.12
CA TYR A 24 0.41 2.67 9.16
C TYR A 24 0.38 1.21 9.63
N PHE A 25 1.09 0.34 8.94
CA PHE A 25 1.11 -1.10 9.14
C PHE A 25 2.54 -1.62 9.25
N ARG A 26 2.75 -2.72 9.96
CA ARG A 26 4.08 -3.27 10.20
C ARG A 26 4.66 -3.92 8.93
N LEU A 27 5.94 -3.66 8.71
CA LEU A 27 6.79 -4.44 7.83
C LEU A 27 8.19 -4.55 8.45
N GLY A 28 8.52 -5.72 8.98
CA GLY A 28 9.75 -5.92 9.75
C GLY A 28 9.72 -5.10 11.04
N SER A 29 10.80 -4.33 11.27
CA SER A 29 10.93 -3.38 12.38
C SER A 29 10.39 -1.98 12.05
N LYS A 30 9.61 -1.83 10.97
CA LYS A 30 9.13 -0.54 10.46
C LYS A 30 7.61 -0.51 10.44
N LEU A 31 7.07 0.69 10.42
CA LEU A 31 5.68 0.99 10.15
C LEU A 31 5.60 1.79 8.85
N PHE A 32 4.74 1.40 7.93
CA PHE A 32 4.62 2.07 6.65
C PHE A 32 3.17 2.27 6.23
N THR A 33 2.95 3.26 5.38
CA THR A 33 1.68 3.43 4.66
C THR A 33 1.97 3.64 3.19
N THR A 34 1.11 3.12 2.31
CA THR A 34 1.17 3.36 0.87
C THR A 34 -0.24 3.45 0.29
N SER A 35 -0.37 4.21 -0.79
CA SER A 35 -1.59 4.32 -1.59
C SER A 35 -1.54 3.45 -2.84
N PHE A 36 -0.36 2.97 -3.23
CA PHE A 36 -0.13 2.28 -4.51
C PHE A 36 0.72 1.04 -4.33
N LEU A 37 0.39 -0.01 -5.09
CA LEU A 37 1.08 -1.29 -5.11
C LEU A 37 1.41 -1.67 -6.54
N CYS A 38 2.59 -2.27 -6.75
CA CYS A 38 2.98 -2.81 -8.05
C CYS A 38 3.10 -4.34 -7.95
N PHE A 39 2.33 -5.05 -8.77
CA PHE A 39 2.43 -6.49 -8.94
C PHE A 39 2.50 -6.83 -10.42
N GLU A 40 3.48 -7.64 -10.84
CA GLU A 40 3.61 -8.11 -12.22
C GLU A 40 3.56 -6.94 -13.24
N ASP A 41 4.32 -5.87 -12.99
CA ASP A 41 4.36 -4.60 -13.76
C ASP A 41 3.02 -3.83 -13.84
N SER A 42 2.02 -4.20 -13.03
CA SER A 42 0.71 -3.54 -12.95
C SER A 42 0.53 -2.80 -11.63
N LEU A 43 0.04 -1.56 -11.71
CA LEU A 43 -0.22 -0.71 -10.55
C LEU A 43 -1.67 -0.85 -10.07
N PHE A 44 -1.84 -0.88 -8.75
CA PHE A 44 -3.13 -1.00 -8.07
C PHE A 44 -3.22 -0.01 -6.90
N ASP A 45 -4.41 0.52 -6.65
CA ASP A 45 -4.67 1.30 -5.45
C ASP A 45 -4.67 0.38 -4.22
N ALA A 46 -4.05 0.84 -3.13
CA ALA A 46 -4.05 0.17 -1.84
C ALA A 46 -5.08 0.83 -0.92
N PHE A 47 -6.08 0.05 -0.49
CA PHE A 47 -7.04 0.49 0.50
C PHE A 47 -6.81 -0.26 1.80
N TRP A 48 -6.24 0.42 2.79
CA TRP A 48 -6.10 -0.09 4.15
C TRP A 48 -7.47 -0.37 4.75
N LEU A 49 -7.59 -1.51 5.44
CA LEU A 49 -8.84 -1.96 6.05
C LEU A 49 -8.75 -1.99 7.57
N ARG A 50 -9.90 -1.80 8.20
CA ARG A 50 -10.16 -2.19 9.58
C ARG A 50 -11.54 -2.83 9.69
N ILE A 51 -11.72 -3.66 10.71
CA ILE A 51 -12.99 -4.34 11.03
C ILE A 51 -13.40 -3.90 12.43
N ASP A 52 -14.65 -3.49 12.59
CA ASP A 52 -15.23 -3.24 13.91
C ASP A 52 -15.62 -4.57 14.56
N LEU A 53 -14.85 -4.98 15.58
CA LEU A 53 -15.06 -6.23 16.30
C LEU A 53 -16.18 -6.15 17.33
N ASP A 54 -16.60 -4.97 17.76
CA ASP A 54 -17.74 -4.84 18.68
C ASP A 54 -19.05 -5.24 17.98
N GLU A 55 -19.15 -4.95 16.67
CA GLU A 55 -20.30 -5.31 15.84
C GLU A 55 -20.12 -6.64 15.11
N PHE A 56 -18.89 -7.15 14.99
CA PHE A 56 -18.59 -8.33 14.19
C PHE A 56 -19.31 -9.59 14.68
N ILE A 57 -20.14 -10.16 13.79
CA ILE A 57 -20.85 -11.42 14.04
C ILE A 57 -20.49 -12.45 12.97
N LEU A 58 -20.19 -13.67 13.40
CA LEU A 58 -19.93 -14.78 12.48
C LEU A 58 -21.15 -15.08 11.59
N SER A 59 -20.93 -15.09 10.28
CA SER A 59 -21.92 -15.55 9.30
C SER A 59 -22.16 -17.06 9.42
N ARG A 60 -23.24 -17.57 8.80
CA ARG A 60 -23.56 -19.00 8.80
C ARG A 60 -22.40 -19.84 8.23
N SER A 61 -21.79 -19.40 7.13
CA SER A 61 -20.68 -20.13 6.49
C SER A 61 -19.42 -20.13 7.35
N GLN A 62 -19.17 -19.04 8.09
CA GLN A 62 -18.04 -18.94 9.02
C GLN A 62 -18.26 -19.80 10.27
N LYS A 63 -19.48 -19.86 10.82
CA LYS A 63 -19.83 -20.79 11.90
C LYS A 63 -19.56 -22.24 11.51
N GLU A 64 -19.99 -22.65 10.32
CA GLU A 64 -19.72 -24.00 9.80
C GLU A 64 -18.23 -24.24 9.51
N LEU A 65 -17.51 -23.22 9.05
CA LEU A 65 -16.05 -23.30 8.90
C LEU A 65 -15.36 -23.56 10.25
N MET A 66 -15.68 -22.78 11.28
CA MET A 66 -15.11 -22.95 12.62
C MET A 66 -15.50 -24.30 13.24
N LYS A 67 -16.73 -24.77 13.01
CA LYS A 67 -17.16 -26.12 13.42
C LYS A 67 -16.31 -27.22 12.78
N ARG A 68 -16.04 -27.13 11.47
CA ARG A 68 -15.15 -28.08 10.78
C ARG A 68 -13.71 -28.00 11.28
N ALA A 69 -13.24 -26.80 11.60
CA ALA A 69 -11.92 -26.57 12.18
C ALA A 69 -11.78 -27.09 13.62
N GLY A 70 -12.90 -27.32 14.33
CA GLY A 70 -12.90 -27.86 15.70
C GLY A 70 -12.29 -29.26 15.87
N ARG A 71 -11.93 -29.94 14.76
CA ARG A 71 -11.13 -31.17 14.79
C ARG A 71 -9.65 -30.94 15.05
N PHE A 72 -9.17 -29.71 14.85
CA PHE A 72 -7.80 -29.30 15.06
C PHE A 72 -7.64 -28.69 16.45
N THR A 73 -6.43 -28.77 17.00
CA THR A 73 -6.08 -28.05 18.22
C THR A 73 -5.61 -26.65 17.83
N ILE A 74 -6.30 -25.62 18.31
CA ILE A 74 -5.93 -24.21 18.10
C ILE A 74 -5.41 -23.66 19.42
N LYS A 75 -4.22 -23.06 19.40
CA LYS A 75 -3.58 -22.41 20.56
C LYS A 75 -3.23 -20.98 20.22
N ILE A 76 -3.36 -20.08 21.19
CA ILE A 76 -3.03 -18.65 21.04
C ILE A 76 -2.12 -18.26 22.21
N ALA A 77 -0.96 -17.68 21.91
CA ALA A 77 0.04 -17.30 22.90
C ALA A 77 0.96 -16.21 22.32
N PRO A 78 1.76 -15.51 23.16
CA PRO A 78 2.90 -14.72 22.68
C PRO A 78 3.74 -15.54 21.71
N PHE A 79 4.06 -14.95 20.56
CA PHE A 79 4.78 -15.66 19.51
C PHE A 79 6.27 -15.75 19.85
N LEU A 80 6.83 -16.95 19.73
CA LEU A 80 8.26 -17.20 19.78
C LEU A 80 8.68 -17.80 18.44
N TYR A 81 9.69 -17.20 17.82
CA TYR A 81 10.25 -17.70 16.57
C TYR A 81 10.76 -19.13 16.75
N SER A 82 10.52 -19.98 15.75
CA SER A 82 11.02 -21.35 15.71
C SER A 82 11.31 -21.78 14.29
N TYR A 83 12.27 -22.70 14.13
CA TYR A 83 12.56 -23.32 12.84
C TYR A 83 11.35 -24.05 12.26
N GLU A 84 10.51 -24.67 13.10
CA GLU A 84 9.28 -25.33 12.65
C GLU A 84 8.28 -24.33 12.02
N ALA A 85 8.21 -23.10 12.55
CA ALA A 85 7.39 -22.04 11.97
C ALA A 85 7.98 -21.53 10.65
N GLU A 86 9.29 -21.33 10.57
CA GLU A 86 9.97 -20.94 9.34
C GLU A 86 9.78 -22.00 8.24
N ASP A 87 9.98 -23.29 8.55
CA ASP A 87 9.79 -24.38 7.60
C ASP A 87 8.36 -24.42 7.06
N LEU A 88 7.35 -24.25 7.92
CA LEU A 88 5.96 -24.18 7.50
C LEU A 88 5.69 -22.93 6.62
N PHE A 89 6.32 -21.80 6.92
CA PHE A 89 6.22 -20.59 6.10
C PHE A 89 6.86 -20.79 4.73
N GLN A 90 8.05 -21.40 4.64
CA GLN A 90 8.70 -21.71 3.37
C GLN A 90 7.86 -22.69 2.53
N LEU A 91 7.27 -23.71 3.17
CA LEU A 91 6.35 -24.62 2.52
C LEU A 91 5.11 -23.90 1.97
N TYR A 92 4.48 -23.03 2.77
CA TYR A 92 3.36 -22.22 2.31
C TYR A 92 3.77 -21.29 1.15
N ARG A 93 4.88 -20.59 1.29
CA ARG A 93 5.45 -19.66 0.30
C ARG A 93 5.67 -20.33 -1.05
N SER A 94 6.23 -21.54 -1.08
CA SER A 94 6.44 -22.30 -2.33
C SER A 94 5.13 -22.74 -3.00
N SER A 95 4.02 -22.76 -2.27
CA SER A 95 2.72 -23.19 -2.79
C SER A 95 1.83 -22.07 -3.32
N VAL A 96 2.21 -20.80 -3.10
CA VAL A 96 1.41 -19.63 -3.46
C VAL A 96 1.98 -18.94 -4.70
N ASN A 97 1.09 -18.47 -5.58
CA ASN A 97 1.45 -17.80 -6.84
C ASN A 97 1.68 -16.29 -6.65
N PHE A 98 2.27 -15.87 -5.54
CA PHE A 98 2.73 -14.50 -5.32
C PHE A 98 4.08 -14.53 -4.61
N SER A 99 4.78 -13.40 -4.56
CA SER A 99 6.10 -13.33 -3.91
C SER A 99 5.97 -12.74 -2.51
N PRO A 100 5.65 -13.54 -1.46
CA PRO A 100 5.77 -13.06 -0.09
C PRO A 100 7.24 -12.78 0.24
N ALA A 101 7.44 -12.12 1.38
CA ALA A 101 8.74 -11.97 2.02
C ALA A 101 9.54 -13.29 2.03
N ARG A 102 10.87 -13.16 2.03
CA ARG A 102 11.76 -14.32 1.90
C ARG A 102 11.71 -15.23 3.12
N THR A 103 11.60 -14.67 4.33
CA THR A 103 11.60 -15.40 5.60
C THR A 103 10.58 -14.80 6.56
N LEU A 104 10.20 -15.53 7.62
CA LEU A 104 9.40 -14.95 8.71
C LEU A 104 10.17 -13.86 9.45
N GLU A 105 11.48 -14.04 9.60
CA GLU A 105 12.37 -13.04 10.17
C GLU A 105 12.27 -11.71 9.41
N HIS A 106 12.21 -11.72 8.08
CA HIS A 106 12.01 -10.49 7.30
C HIS A 106 10.64 -9.84 7.54
N ILE A 107 9.60 -10.63 7.81
CA ILE A 107 8.25 -10.11 8.11
C ILE A 107 8.21 -9.47 9.50
N LEU A 108 8.86 -10.09 10.48
CA LEU A 108 8.85 -9.66 11.88
C LEU A 108 9.94 -8.62 12.19
N GLY A 109 11.01 -8.59 11.42
CA GLY A 109 12.19 -7.79 11.72
C GLY A 109 13.10 -8.49 12.72
N GLU A 110 14.27 -7.88 12.92
CA GLU A 110 15.37 -8.47 13.69
C GLU A 110 15.17 -8.34 15.21
N ASP A 111 14.33 -7.40 15.65
CA ASP A 111 13.98 -7.21 17.06
C ASP A 111 12.61 -7.86 17.37
N PRO A 112 12.57 -9.08 17.94
CA PRO A 112 11.33 -9.77 18.27
C PRO A 112 10.57 -9.09 19.43
N GLY A 113 11.21 -8.19 20.19
CA GLY A 113 10.59 -7.49 21.32
C GLY A 113 9.96 -6.15 20.97
N LEU A 114 10.20 -5.63 19.77
CA LEU A 114 9.70 -4.32 19.35
C LEU A 114 8.16 -4.27 19.37
N PHE A 115 7.50 -5.31 18.88
CA PHE A 115 6.04 -5.39 18.82
C PHE A 115 5.49 -6.51 19.71
N ASN A 116 4.34 -6.27 20.34
CA ASN A 116 3.63 -7.26 21.14
C ASN A 116 2.95 -8.33 20.25
N THR A 117 3.77 -9.25 19.72
CA THR A 117 3.38 -10.23 18.70
C THR A 117 2.79 -11.48 19.34
N TYR A 118 1.59 -11.87 18.91
CA TYR A 118 0.93 -13.12 19.28
C TYR A 118 0.79 -14.05 18.06
N GLY A 119 0.75 -15.36 18.34
CA GLY A 119 0.61 -16.40 17.34
C GLY A 119 -0.59 -17.29 17.60
N VAL A 120 -1.38 -17.54 16.56
CA VAL A 120 -2.38 -18.60 16.51
C VAL A 120 -1.75 -19.83 15.85
N SER A 121 -1.54 -20.89 16.63
CA SER A 121 -0.99 -22.17 16.16
C SER A 121 -2.11 -23.20 15.97
N ILE A 122 -2.13 -23.88 14.83
CA ILE A 122 -3.08 -24.95 14.51
C ILE A 122 -2.33 -26.28 14.39
N TYR A 123 -2.82 -27.31 15.09
CA TYR A 123 -2.28 -28.65 15.06
C TYR A 123 -3.33 -29.70 14.63
N ASP A 124 -2.90 -30.66 13.83
CA ASP A 124 -3.63 -31.91 13.55
C ASP A 124 -2.92 -33.06 14.28
N GLY A 125 -3.47 -33.45 15.43
CA GLY A 125 -2.76 -34.29 16.40
C GLY A 125 -1.48 -33.59 16.88
N LYS A 126 -0.32 -34.14 16.50
CA LYS A 126 1.01 -33.56 16.80
C LYS A 126 1.59 -32.72 15.67
N LYS A 127 0.99 -32.75 14.47
CA LYS A 127 1.52 -32.05 13.29
C LYS A 127 1.17 -30.57 13.38
N PHE A 128 2.15 -29.68 13.32
CA PHE A 128 1.93 -28.24 13.17
C PHE A 128 1.53 -27.92 11.73
N ILE A 129 0.31 -27.39 11.54
CA ILE A 129 -0.32 -27.27 10.21
C ILE A 129 -0.72 -25.84 9.85
N GLY A 130 -0.65 -24.89 10.77
CA GLY A 130 -1.01 -23.51 10.49
C GLY A 130 -0.52 -22.56 11.57
N CYS A 131 -0.14 -21.36 11.15
CA CYS A 131 0.26 -20.26 12.02
C CYS A 131 -0.30 -18.94 11.50
N GLY A 132 -0.82 -18.11 12.40
CA GLY A 132 -1.28 -16.76 12.09
C GLY A 132 -0.72 -15.79 13.11
N LEU A 133 0.06 -14.81 12.64
CA LEU A 133 0.70 -13.80 13.49
C LEU A 133 -0.12 -12.51 13.47
N PHE A 134 -0.12 -11.81 14.60
CA PHE A 134 -0.76 -10.52 14.79
C PHE A 134 -0.14 -9.76 15.95
N ASP A 135 -0.17 -8.44 15.86
CA ASP A 135 0.32 -7.54 16.90
C ASP A 135 -0.84 -6.94 17.68
N LEU A 136 -0.67 -6.84 18.99
CA LEU A 136 -1.68 -6.27 19.90
C LEU A 136 -1.31 -4.84 20.30
N GLY A 137 -2.23 -3.92 20.03
CA GLY A 137 -2.29 -2.59 20.60
C GLY A 137 -3.13 -2.54 21.89
N SER A 138 -3.52 -1.35 22.34
CA SER A 138 -4.38 -1.20 23.53
C SER A 138 -5.85 -1.47 23.24
N THR A 139 -6.32 -1.03 22.07
CA THR A 139 -7.71 -1.15 21.61
C THR A 139 -7.81 -1.73 20.21
N SER A 140 -6.66 -1.98 19.57
CA SER A 140 -6.56 -2.55 18.24
C SER A 140 -5.64 -3.76 18.15
N ALA A 141 -5.73 -4.47 17.02
CA ALA A 141 -4.79 -5.50 16.63
C ALA A 141 -4.55 -5.48 15.12
N GLU A 142 -3.32 -5.75 14.69
CA GLU A 142 -2.93 -5.84 13.28
C GLU A 142 -2.65 -7.29 12.89
N GLY A 143 -3.26 -7.78 11.81
CA GLY A 143 -2.93 -9.09 11.26
C GLY A 143 -1.68 -9.03 10.39
N ILE A 144 -0.60 -9.70 10.79
CA ILE A 144 0.70 -9.66 10.10
C ILE A 144 0.78 -10.67 8.95
N VAL A 145 0.68 -11.97 9.27
CA VAL A 145 0.76 -13.04 8.27
C VAL A 145 -0.04 -14.25 8.69
N SER A 146 -0.55 -15.01 7.73
CA SER A 146 -1.18 -16.32 7.95
C SER A 146 -0.60 -17.31 6.95
N PHE A 147 -0.03 -18.41 7.44
CA PHE A 147 0.57 -19.45 6.62
C PHE A 147 0.17 -20.83 7.16
N TYR A 148 0.08 -21.80 6.28
CA TYR A 148 -0.41 -23.13 6.64
C TYR A 148 0.05 -24.20 5.67
N HIS A 149 -0.04 -25.45 6.09
CA HIS A 149 0.38 -26.60 5.30
C HIS A 149 -0.54 -26.77 4.08
N PRO A 150 -0.03 -26.73 2.82
CA PRO A 150 -0.85 -26.67 1.60
C PRO A 150 -1.89 -27.80 1.45
N GLU A 151 -1.57 -29.02 1.94
CA GLU A 151 -2.50 -30.16 2.00
C GLU A 151 -3.83 -29.86 2.72
N TYR A 152 -3.84 -28.85 3.60
CA TYR A 152 -5.01 -28.46 4.38
C TYR A 152 -5.84 -27.33 3.72
N LYS A 153 -5.54 -26.96 2.46
CA LYS A 153 -6.28 -25.93 1.71
C LYS A 153 -7.80 -26.14 1.72
N LYS A 154 -8.27 -27.39 1.69
CA LYS A 154 -9.71 -27.75 1.77
C LYS A 154 -10.42 -27.29 3.04
N PHE A 155 -9.66 -27.01 4.11
CA PHE A 155 -10.18 -26.49 5.38
C PHE A 155 -10.15 -24.97 5.47
N SER A 156 -9.71 -24.26 4.43
CA SER A 156 -9.61 -22.79 4.42
C SER A 156 -8.86 -22.23 5.63
N LEU A 157 -7.72 -22.83 5.98
CA LEU A 157 -6.99 -22.49 7.22
C LEU A 157 -6.61 -21.01 7.32
N GLY A 158 -6.35 -20.32 6.20
CA GLY A 158 -6.14 -18.86 6.23
C GLY A 158 -7.32 -18.08 6.84
N LYS A 159 -8.55 -18.45 6.50
CA LYS A 159 -9.77 -17.86 7.09
C LYS A 159 -9.95 -18.28 8.54
N VAL A 160 -9.67 -19.54 8.87
CA VAL A 160 -9.72 -20.04 10.26
C VAL A 160 -8.76 -19.25 11.16
N LEU A 161 -7.52 -19.04 10.71
CA LEU A 161 -6.51 -18.26 11.42
C LEU A 161 -6.98 -16.81 11.62
N MET A 162 -7.52 -16.16 10.60
CA MET A 162 -8.05 -14.80 10.72
C MET A 162 -9.22 -14.73 11.72
N LEU A 163 -10.18 -15.66 11.65
CA LEU A 163 -11.31 -15.72 12.59
C LEU A 163 -10.86 -16.01 14.02
N ALA A 164 -9.85 -16.88 14.22
CA ALA A 164 -9.30 -17.16 15.53
C ALA A 164 -8.63 -15.93 16.15
N LYS A 165 -7.89 -15.14 15.35
CA LYS A 165 -7.32 -13.86 15.78
C LYS A 165 -8.41 -12.87 16.20
N MET A 166 -9.42 -12.67 15.35
CA MET A 166 -10.53 -11.75 15.64
C MET A 166 -11.29 -12.16 16.90
N ARG A 167 -11.56 -13.46 17.07
CA ARG A 167 -12.21 -13.98 18.28
C ARG A 167 -11.38 -13.72 19.54
N TYR A 168 -10.08 -13.96 19.48
CA TYR A 168 -9.19 -13.65 20.60
C TYR A 168 -9.22 -12.16 20.94
N CYS A 169 -9.20 -11.30 19.91
CA CYS A 169 -9.31 -9.85 20.09
C CYS A 169 -10.64 -9.48 20.79
N GLN A 170 -11.78 -10.00 20.33
CA GLN A 170 -13.08 -9.80 20.97
C GLN A 170 -13.10 -10.25 22.44
N GLU A 171 -12.57 -11.44 22.72
CA GLU A 171 -12.50 -12.01 24.08
C GLU A 171 -11.60 -11.18 25.03
N ASN A 172 -10.71 -10.33 24.48
CA ASN A 172 -9.81 -9.46 25.23
C ASN A 172 -10.19 -7.96 25.13
N GLY A 173 -11.40 -7.62 24.65
CA GLY A 173 -11.89 -6.24 24.59
C GLY A 173 -11.20 -5.36 23.55
N ILE A 174 -10.58 -5.95 22.54
CA ILE A 174 -10.01 -5.24 21.39
C ILE A 174 -11.12 -4.97 20.38
N ARG A 175 -11.32 -3.70 20.03
CA ARG A 175 -12.36 -3.25 19.11
C ARG A 175 -11.94 -3.31 17.65
N TRP A 176 -10.74 -2.83 17.33
CA TRP A 176 -10.36 -2.66 15.92
C TRP A 176 -9.41 -3.75 15.46
N TYR A 177 -9.76 -4.49 14.41
CA TYR A 177 -8.85 -5.43 13.77
C TYR A 177 -8.46 -4.95 12.38
N TYR A 178 -7.16 -4.80 12.14
CA TYR A 178 -6.58 -4.28 10.91
C TYR A 178 -5.99 -5.45 10.09
N PRO A 179 -6.70 -6.01 9.08
CA PRO A 179 -6.22 -7.14 8.29
C PRO A 179 -5.22 -6.77 7.18
N GLY A 180 -4.74 -5.52 7.15
CA GLY A 180 -3.94 -4.95 6.06
C GLY A 180 -4.81 -4.31 4.98
N TYR A 181 -4.34 -4.31 3.74
CA TYR A 181 -5.04 -3.68 2.62
C TYR A 181 -5.78 -4.67 1.71
N VAL A 182 -6.64 -4.13 0.86
CA VAL A 182 -7.12 -4.72 -0.39
C VAL A 182 -6.68 -3.89 -1.58
N ALA A 183 -6.58 -4.54 -2.73
CA ALA A 183 -6.20 -3.92 -3.99
C ALA A 183 -7.26 -4.27 -5.04
N PRO A 184 -8.28 -3.43 -5.26
CA PRO A 184 -9.31 -3.68 -6.24
C PRO A 184 -8.71 -3.93 -7.63
N GLY A 185 -9.25 -4.92 -8.35
CA GLY A 185 -8.66 -5.42 -9.58
C GLY A 185 -7.59 -6.50 -9.39
N TYR A 186 -7.17 -6.78 -8.14
CA TYR A 186 -6.23 -7.84 -7.81
C TYR A 186 -6.83 -8.86 -6.82
N ALA A 187 -7.48 -9.89 -7.36
CA ALA A 187 -8.31 -10.83 -6.61
C ALA A 187 -7.58 -11.62 -5.48
N LYS A 188 -6.24 -11.64 -5.46
CA LYS A 188 -5.47 -12.38 -4.45
C LYS A 188 -5.70 -11.84 -3.02
N PHE A 189 -6.18 -10.61 -2.85
CA PHE A 189 -6.46 -10.01 -1.53
C PHE A 189 -7.96 -9.94 -1.16
N ASP A 190 -8.86 -10.34 -2.06
CA ASP A 190 -10.31 -10.22 -1.87
C ASP A 190 -10.83 -11.07 -0.70
N TYR A 191 -10.11 -12.14 -0.34
CA TYR A 191 -10.49 -13.02 0.78
C TYR A 191 -10.61 -12.27 2.11
N LYS A 192 -9.92 -11.13 2.28
CA LYS A 192 -10.00 -10.30 3.50
C LYS A 192 -11.39 -9.67 3.64
N LEU A 193 -12.00 -9.28 2.52
CA LEU A 193 -13.37 -8.78 2.49
C LEU A 193 -14.38 -9.90 2.77
N GLU A 194 -14.13 -11.12 2.29
CA GLU A 194 -15.05 -12.25 2.52
C GLU A 194 -15.23 -12.62 4.01
N VAL A 195 -14.29 -12.23 4.89
CA VAL A 195 -14.36 -12.54 6.32
C VAL A 195 -15.20 -11.53 7.10
N GLY A 196 -15.28 -10.27 6.70
CA GLY A 196 -15.92 -9.24 7.53
C GLY A 196 -16.48 -8.05 6.77
N LYS A 197 -16.82 -8.20 5.49
CA LYS A 197 -17.25 -7.09 4.62
C LYS A 197 -18.28 -6.16 5.25
N GLU A 198 -19.31 -6.73 5.88
CA GLU A 198 -20.41 -5.97 6.51
C GLU A 198 -19.97 -5.09 7.69
N PHE A 199 -18.78 -5.35 8.24
CA PHE A 199 -18.21 -4.65 9.38
C PHE A 199 -16.88 -3.99 9.03
N SER A 200 -16.54 -3.93 7.74
CA SER A 200 -15.26 -3.45 7.24
C SER A 200 -15.32 -2.00 6.82
N TYR A 201 -14.27 -1.27 7.17
CA TYR A 201 -14.03 0.11 6.78
C TYR A 201 -12.72 0.20 6.01
N PHE A 202 -12.64 1.14 5.08
CA PHE A 202 -11.41 1.50 4.39
C PHE A 202 -10.98 2.91 4.75
N LEU A 203 -9.66 3.15 4.78
CA LEU A 203 -9.13 4.49 4.99
C LEU A 203 -9.20 5.29 3.69
N ASP A 204 -10.05 6.31 3.67
CA ASP A 204 -10.24 7.19 2.53
C ASP A 204 -9.05 8.15 2.39
N LEU A 205 -8.40 8.11 1.22
CA LEU A 205 -7.16 8.84 0.99
C LEU A 205 -7.31 10.37 1.11
N LYS A 206 -8.45 10.91 0.70
CA LYS A 206 -8.72 12.36 0.64
C LYS A 206 -9.09 12.93 2.01
N SER A 207 -10.07 12.31 2.67
CA SER A 207 -10.60 12.77 3.96
C SER A 207 -9.78 12.28 5.15
N LYS A 208 -8.93 11.27 4.96
CA LYS A 208 -8.20 10.57 6.04
C LYS A 208 -9.14 10.02 7.11
N GLN A 209 -10.37 9.68 6.71
CA GLN A 209 -11.38 9.07 7.56
C GLN A 209 -11.62 7.63 7.14
N TRP A 210 -11.97 6.80 8.11
CA TRP A 210 -12.42 5.44 7.87
C TRP A 210 -13.88 5.44 7.42
N LYS A 211 -14.13 5.03 6.18
CA LYS A 211 -15.47 4.93 5.59
C LYS A 211 -15.88 3.48 5.43
N HIS A 212 -17.18 3.21 5.48
CA HIS A 212 -17.66 1.85 5.34
C HIS A 212 -17.35 1.32 3.93
N ILE A 213 -17.04 0.02 3.80
CA ILE A 213 -16.61 -0.56 2.51
C ILE A 213 -17.67 -0.49 1.41
N SER A 214 -18.95 -0.27 1.77
CA SER A 214 -20.03 -0.01 0.80
C SER A 214 -19.80 1.25 -0.02
N ASP A 215 -19.06 2.21 0.53
CA ASP A 215 -18.85 3.54 -0.07
C ASP A 215 -17.63 3.53 -1.01
N LEU A 216 -16.99 2.37 -1.18
CA LEU A 216 -15.83 2.22 -2.05
C LEU A 216 -16.27 2.19 -3.51
N GLU A 217 -16.10 3.31 -4.21
CA GLU A 217 -16.41 3.44 -5.64
C GLU A 217 -15.17 3.18 -6.50
N LEU A 218 -15.21 2.14 -7.35
CA LEU A 218 -14.06 1.72 -8.17
C LEU A 218 -13.65 2.73 -9.25
N LYS A 219 -14.55 3.62 -9.68
CA LYS A 219 -14.26 4.62 -10.73
C LYS A 219 -13.54 5.85 -10.20
N GLU A 220 -13.72 6.16 -8.92
CA GLU A 220 -13.17 7.35 -8.25
C GLU A 220 -11.80 7.08 -7.62
N GLN A 221 -11.16 5.97 -8.00
CA GLN A 221 -9.89 5.56 -7.40
C GLN A 221 -8.72 6.49 -7.80
N PRO A 222 -7.78 6.77 -6.89
CA PRO A 222 -6.67 7.68 -7.13
C PRO A 222 -5.86 7.37 -8.40
N LEU A 223 -5.44 6.13 -8.65
CA LEU A 223 -4.69 5.80 -9.88
C LEU A 223 -5.50 6.07 -11.16
N SER A 224 -6.77 5.67 -11.17
CA SER A 224 -7.68 5.89 -12.31
C SER A 224 -7.82 7.39 -12.62
N ARG A 225 -8.04 8.20 -11.58
CA ARG A 225 -8.17 9.66 -11.70
C ARG A 225 -6.86 10.31 -12.17
N MET A 226 -5.72 9.90 -11.62
CA MET A 226 -4.40 10.35 -12.07
C MET A 226 -4.19 10.04 -13.55
N LEU A 227 -4.40 8.79 -13.95
CA LEU A 227 -4.13 8.35 -15.31
C LEU A 227 -5.07 9.04 -16.31
N SER A 228 -6.38 9.05 -16.04
CA SER A 228 -7.36 9.71 -16.91
C SER A 228 -7.09 11.20 -17.06
N GLY A 229 -6.82 11.91 -15.95
CA GLY A 229 -6.52 13.34 -15.98
C GLY A 229 -5.25 13.66 -16.77
N LEU A 230 -4.17 12.90 -16.54
CA LEU A 230 -2.91 13.11 -17.25
C LEU A 230 -3.03 12.76 -18.75
N ILE A 231 -3.77 11.72 -19.13
CA ILE A 231 -4.05 11.41 -20.55
C ILE A 231 -4.80 12.56 -21.23
N GLN A 232 -5.76 13.18 -20.54
CA GLN A 232 -6.49 14.33 -21.08
C GLN A 232 -5.58 15.54 -21.28
N VAL A 233 -4.77 15.89 -20.28
CA VAL A 233 -3.81 17.01 -20.39
C VAL A 233 -2.78 16.74 -21.49
N GLU A 234 -2.22 15.53 -21.57
CA GLU A 234 -1.31 15.15 -22.64
C GLU A 234 -1.95 15.30 -24.02
N GLY A 235 -3.18 14.80 -24.21
CA GLY A 235 -3.91 14.92 -25.47
C GLY A 235 -4.20 16.38 -25.87
N LEU A 236 -4.57 17.23 -24.90
CA LEU A 236 -4.77 18.66 -25.14
C LEU A 236 -3.45 19.33 -25.55
N LEU A 237 -2.35 19.06 -24.86
CA LEU A 237 -1.03 19.59 -25.21
C LEU A 237 -0.56 19.14 -26.60
N GLN A 238 -0.77 17.87 -26.94
CA GLN A 238 -0.46 17.35 -28.28
C GLN A 238 -1.29 18.05 -29.37
N SER A 239 -2.56 18.35 -29.10
CA SER A 239 -3.41 19.12 -30.03
C SER A 239 -2.93 20.56 -30.25
N MET A 240 -2.23 21.13 -29.26
CA MET A 240 -1.59 22.45 -29.34
C MET A 240 -0.18 22.40 -29.98
N GLY A 241 0.32 21.21 -30.30
CA GLY A 241 1.60 21.00 -30.99
C GLY A 241 2.75 20.51 -30.13
N TYR A 242 2.57 20.37 -28.81
CA TYR A 242 3.61 19.90 -27.88
C TYR A 242 3.67 18.37 -27.87
N LYS A 243 4.59 17.78 -28.64
CA LYS A 243 4.71 16.30 -28.82
C LYS A 243 5.73 15.66 -27.86
N GLU A 244 6.57 16.48 -27.27
CA GLU A 244 7.62 16.12 -26.32
C GLU A 244 7.07 15.86 -24.92
N PHE A 245 5.87 16.37 -24.63
CA PHE A 245 5.14 16.14 -23.38
C PHE A 245 4.59 14.72 -23.41
N GLN A 246 5.18 13.85 -22.62
CA GLN A 246 4.86 12.42 -22.63
C GLN A 246 4.55 11.91 -21.24
N LEU A 247 3.41 11.24 -21.11
CA LEU A 247 3.06 10.45 -19.94
C LEU A 247 4.10 9.35 -19.71
N LYS A 248 4.61 9.28 -18.48
CA LYS A 248 5.57 8.27 -18.02
C LYS A 248 5.06 7.57 -16.77
N LYS A 249 5.37 6.29 -16.67
CA LYS A 249 5.30 5.50 -15.44
C LYS A 249 6.57 5.73 -14.63
N TYR A 250 6.46 6.25 -13.43
CA TYR A 250 7.61 6.50 -12.57
C TYR A 250 7.97 5.25 -11.77
N ARG A 251 9.19 4.72 -11.95
CA ARG A 251 9.60 3.46 -11.27
C ARG A 251 9.88 3.61 -9.78
N PHE A 252 10.09 4.83 -9.29
CA PHE A 252 10.57 5.08 -7.93
C PHE A 252 9.52 5.70 -7.01
N TYR A 253 8.23 5.56 -7.34
CA TYR A 253 7.14 6.21 -6.60
C TYR A 253 7.02 5.74 -5.14
N ASP A 254 7.55 4.56 -4.81
CA ASP A 254 7.54 3.93 -3.49
C ASP A 254 8.93 3.93 -2.82
N ILE A 255 9.92 4.60 -3.40
CA ILE A 255 11.29 4.63 -2.87
C ILE A 255 11.36 5.17 -1.44
N THR A 256 10.41 6.02 -1.05
CA THR A 256 10.29 6.57 0.30
C THR A 256 9.92 5.54 1.35
N LEU A 257 9.54 4.31 0.95
CA LEU A 257 9.36 3.17 1.86
C LEU A 257 10.69 2.56 2.32
N ASP A 258 11.79 2.87 1.64
CA ASP A 258 13.14 2.64 2.16
C ASP A 258 13.52 3.81 3.08
N THR A 259 13.85 3.48 4.33
CA THR A 259 14.26 4.41 5.38
C THR A 259 15.50 5.22 5.02
N SER A 260 16.31 4.72 4.09
CA SER A 260 17.48 5.45 3.57
C SER A 260 17.07 6.68 2.74
N TYR A 261 15.83 6.73 2.26
CA TYR A 261 15.32 7.78 1.36
C TYR A 261 14.09 8.53 1.90
N SER A 262 13.52 8.10 3.02
CA SER A 262 12.26 8.63 3.56
C SER A 262 12.28 10.13 3.89
N GLU A 263 13.42 10.66 4.33
CA GLU A 263 13.56 12.06 4.74
C GLU A 263 13.90 13.02 3.58
N TYR A 264 14.12 12.50 2.37
CA TYR A 264 14.60 13.32 1.24
C TYR A 264 13.49 14.15 0.58
N GLY A 265 12.22 13.85 0.85
CA GLY A 265 11.07 14.51 0.22
C GLY A 265 10.95 14.18 -1.26
N LEU A 266 11.19 12.92 -1.64
CA LEU A 266 11.17 12.46 -3.03
C LEU A 266 9.74 12.35 -3.59
N LEU A 267 9.64 12.38 -4.91
CA LEU A 267 8.38 12.28 -5.65
C LEU A 267 7.74 10.90 -5.44
N THR A 268 6.48 10.85 -4.98
CA THR A 268 5.75 9.60 -4.75
C THR A 268 4.56 9.41 -5.72
N TYR A 269 4.62 10.02 -6.90
CA TYR A 269 3.57 9.89 -7.93
C TYR A 269 3.94 8.75 -8.89
N PRO A 270 3.06 7.77 -9.12
CA PRO A 270 3.33 6.65 -10.03
C PRO A 270 3.28 7.04 -11.50
N PHE A 271 2.61 8.16 -11.83
CA PHE A 271 2.51 8.70 -13.17
C PHE A 271 2.77 10.19 -13.17
N PHE A 272 3.43 10.67 -14.23
CA PHE A 272 3.56 12.09 -14.52
C PHE A 272 3.76 12.30 -16.02
N ILE A 273 3.50 13.50 -16.52
CA ILE A 273 3.91 13.89 -17.88
C ILE A 273 5.31 14.50 -17.77
N HIS A 274 6.28 13.85 -18.40
CA HIS A 274 7.60 14.44 -18.60
C HIS A 274 7.46 15.60 -19.59
N CYS A 275 7.87 16.81 -19.19
CA CYS A 275 7.80 17.99 -20.05
C CYS A 275 9.14 18.22 -20.73
N PHE A 276 10.07 18.85 -20.02
CA PHE A 276 11.40 19.21 -20.52
C PHE A 276 12.40 19.30 -19.36
N SER A 277 13.69 19.17 -19.69
CA SER A 277 14.76 19.44 -18.72
C SER A 277 14.97 20.96 -18.61
N ASN A 278 14.86 21.50 -17.39
CA ASN A 278 15.14 22.91 -17.12
C ASN A 278 16.66 23.17 -17.09
N SER A 279 17.42 22.20 -16.58
CA SER A 279 18.88 22.19 -16.56
C SER A 279 19.38 20.73 -16.53
N PRO A 280 20.70 20.47 -16.60
CA PRO A 280 21.21 19.11 -16.41
C PRO A 280 20.78 18.45 -15.08
N MET A 281 20.46 19.25 -14.06
CA MET A 281 20.10 18.80 -12.71
C MET A 281 18.62 18.97 -12.37
N GLU A 282 17.81 19.52 -13.29
CA GLU A 282 16.41 19.84 -13.03
C GLU A 282 15.50 19.44 -14.19
N GLU A 283 14.28 19.07 -13.85
CA GLU A 283 13.26 18.64 -14.79
C GLU A 283 11.91 19.23 -14.42
N VAL A 284 11.13 19.58 -15.44
CA VAL A 284 9.74 20.02 -15.25
C VAL A 284 8.82 18.86 -15.57
N ILE A 285 7.90 18.59 -14.66
CA ILE A 285 6.91 17.51 -14.79
C ILE A 285 5.51 18.03 -14.48
N ILE A 286 4.49 17.37 -15.02
CA ILE A 286 3.09 17.57 -14.65
C ILE A 286 2.60 16.33 -13.90
N VAL A 287 2.03 16.54 -12.72
CA VAL A 287 1.36 15.50 -11.94
C VAL A 287 -0.10 15.85 -11.73
N PHE A 288 -0.91 14.84 -11.42
CA PHE A 288 -2.25 15.04 -10.88
C PHE A 288 -2.28 14.61 -9.41
N ASP A 289 -2.50 15.57 -8.51
CA ASP A 289 -2.71 15.30 -7.09
C ASP A 289 -4.15 14.85 -6.87
N ALA A 290 -4.35 13.53 -6.74
CA ALA A 290 -5.67 12.95 -6.49
C ALA A 290 -6.29 13.35 -5.14
N ILE A 291 -5.48 13.75 -4.15
CA ILE A 291 -5.94 14.20 -2.82
C ILE A 291 -6.57 15.59 -2.97
N ARG A 292 -5.81 16.52 -3.56
CA ARG A 292 -6.24 17.91 -3.80
C ARG A 292 -7.15 18.06 -5.01
N SER A 293 -7.20 17.04 -5.88
CA SER A 293 -7.91 17.06 -7.17
C SER A 293 -7.41 18.18 -8.09
N LYS A 294 -6.09 18.33 -8.19
CA LYS A 294 -5.44 19.39 -8.96
C LYS A 294 -4.34 18.85 -9.86
N PHE A 295 -4.23 19.41 -11.05
CA PHE A 295 -3.03 19.33 -11.88
C PHE A 295 -1.96 20.26 -11.31
N GLN A 296 -0.71 19.81 -11.30
CA GLN A 296 0.41 20.58 -10.78
C GLN A 296 1.57 20.52 -11.75
N LEU A 297 2.12 21.69 -12.09
CA LEU A 297 3.37 21.86 -12.79
C LEU A 297 4.49 22.01 -11.77
N LEU A 298 5.39 21.04 -11.71
CA LEU A 298 6.44 20.96 -10.71
C LEU A 298 7.81 21.13 -11.35
N LEU A 299 8.67 21.94 -10.72
CA LEU A 299 10.12 21.89 -10.94
C LEU A 299 10.72 20.89 -9.95
N CYS A 300 11.39 19.88 -10.48
CA CYS A 300 12.02 18.81 -9.71
C CYS A 300 13.53 18.81 -9.90
N SER A 301 14.29 18.58 -8.82
CA SER A 301 15.72 18.25 -8.92
C SER A 301 15.92 16.77 -9.20
N LYS A 302 16.93 16.45 -10.02
CA LYS A 302 17.45 15.10 -10.25
C LYS A 302 18.52 14.81 -9.18
N VAL A 303 18.17 14.03 -8.16
CA VAL A 303 19.01 13.88 -6.96
C VAL A 303 19.97 12.69 -7.08
N PHE A 304 19.47 11.54 -7.52
CA PHE A 304 20.26 10.32 -7.62
C PHE A 304 20.01 9.66 -8.96
N GLN A 305 21.08 9.34 -9.68
CA GLN A 305 20.99 8.56 -10.91
C GLN A 305 20.97 7.08 -10.58
N ILE A 306 20.05 6.35 -11.19
CA ILE A 306 19.90 4.90 -11.05
C ILE A 306 20.04 4.28 -12.44
N THR A 307 20.95 3.34 -12.57
CA THR A 307 21.14 2.57 -13.80
C THR A 307 20.40 1.25 -13.68
N LEU A 308 19.35 1.06 -14.49
CA LEU A 308 18.60 -0.19 -14.56
C LEU A 308 18.93 -0.93 -15.87
N PRO A 309 18.95 -2.28 -15.85
CA PRO A 309 19.35 -3.08 -17.01
C PRO A 309 18.38 -3.02 -18.20
N GLU A 310 17.13 -2.59 -18.00
CA GLU A 310 16.13 -2.46 -19.06
C GLU A 310 15.38 -1.11 -18.98
N GLU A 311 15.58 -0.29 -20.01
CA GLU A 311 14.88 0.98 -20.19
C GLU A 311 13.74 0.79 -21.20
N LYS A 312 12.50 0.85 -20.71
CA LYS A 312 11.29 0.81 -21.52
C LYS A 312 10.82 2.25 -21.72
N GLN A 313 10.50 2.66 -22.95
CA GLN A 313 10.17 4.06 -23.29
C GLN A 313 8.97 4.64 -22.49
N GLU A 314 8.05 3.79 -22.03
CA GLU A 314 6.89 4.19 -21.21
C GLU A 314 7.27 4.52 -19.75
N TYR A 315 8.47 4.15 -19.30
CA TYR A 315 8.93 4.37 -17.93
C TYR A 315 9.90 5.54 -17.85
N TYR A 316 9.84 6.26 -16.73
CA TYR A 316 10.94 7.07 -16.26
C TYR A 316 11.67 6.30 -15.16
N SER A 317 12.94 5.99 -15.41
CA SER A 317 13.72 5.07 -14.58
C SER A 317 15.17 5.48 -14.38
N THR A 318 15.50 6.76 -14.65
CA THR A 318 16.88 7.24 -14.67
C THR A 318 17.25 8.00 -13.39
N PHE A 319 16.35 8.82 -12.84
CA PHE A 319 16.64 9.64 -11.66
C PHE A 319 15.58 9.56 -10.56
N LEU A 320 16.04 9.71 -9.32
CA LEU A 320 15.19 10.08 -8.19
C LEU A 320 14.86 11.58 -8.27
N LEU A 321 13.57 11.90 -8.30
CA LEU A 321 13.07 13.26 -8.46
C LEU A 321 12.66 13.82 -7.10
N LYS A 322 13.08 15.04 -6.80
CA LYS A 322 12.67 15.80 -5.62
C LYS A 322 11.91 17.06 -6.06
N PRO A 323 10.61 17.18 -5.76
CA PRO A 323 9.88 18.44 -5.98
C PRO A 323 10.53 19.59 -5.20
N GLN A 324 10.85 20.69 -5.89
CA GLN A 324 11.41 21.90 -5.29
C GLN A 324 10.39 23.02 -5.27
N TYR A 325 9.72 23.24 -6.41
CA TYR A 325 8.78 24.33 -6.57
C TYR A 325 7.52 23.86 -7.28
N LEU A 326 6.38 24.28 -6.73
CA LEU A 326 5.12 24.28 -7.44
C LEU A 326 5.06 25.55 -8.30
N ILE A 327 5.19 25.39 -9.61
CA ILE A 327 5.16 26.52 -10.55
C ILE A 327 3.72 27.02 -10.71
N PHE A 328 2.79 26.09 -10.91
CA PHE A 328 1.39 26.39 -11.19
C PHE A 328 0.50 25.17 -10.87
N GLU A 329 -0.74 25.42 -10.45
CA GLU A 329 -1.76 24.38 -10.27
C GLU A 329 -3.15 24.87 -10.67
N ASP A 330 -3.98 23.96 -11.17
CA ASP A 330 -5.41 24.21 -11.45
C ASP A 330 -6.21 22.91 -11.28
N GLU A 331 -7.50 23.03 -11.00
CA GLU A 331 -8.42 21.90 -10.85
C GLU A 331 -8.93 21.39 -12.21
N GLN A 332 -9.01 22.26 -13.22
CA GLN A 332 -9.56 21.95 -14.53
C GLN A 332 -8.46 21.75 -15.57
N GLU A 333 -8.52 20.63 -16.30
CA GLU A 333 -7.54 20.26 -17.33
C GLU A 333 -7.38 21.33 -18.43
N LEU A 334 -8.48 22.00 -18.83
CA LEU A 334 -8.45 23.04 -19.85
C LEU A 334 -7.75 24.30 -19.37
N ASN A 335 -8.14 24.82 -18.19
CA ASN A 335 -7.49 25.99 -17.60
C ASN A 335 -6.01 25.71 -17.36
N PHE A 336 -5.71 24.51 -16.84
CA PHE A 336 -4.34 24.08 -16.60
C PHE A 336 -3.51 24.14 -17.88
N THR A 337 -4.04 23.55 -18.96
CA THR A 337 -3.34 23.43 -20.24
C THR A 337 -3.19 24.79 -20.93
N PHE A 338 -4.20 25.66 -20.88
CA PHE A 338 -4.10 27.01 -21.45
C PHE A 338 -3.07 27.87 -20.72
N ALA A 339 -3.07 27.85 -19.39
CA ALA A 339 -2.07 28.58 -18.59
C ALA A 339 -0.66 28.07 -18.88
N LEU A 340 -0.47 26.75 -18.99
CA LEU A 340 0.81 26.16 -19.40
C LEU A 340 1.23 26.63 -20.80
N ASN A 341 0.31 26.64 -21.78
CA ASN A 341 0.59 27.14 -23.12
C ASN A 341 1.00 28.63 -23.13
N GLU A 342 0.35 29.47 -22.31
CA GLU A 342 0.76 30.87 -22.16
C GLU A 342 2.13 31.03 -21.52
N LEU A 343 2.47 30.21 -20.52
CA LEU A 343 3.78 30.19 -19.88
C LEU A 343 4.88 29.83 -20.89
N LEU A 344 4.67 28.79 -21.71
CA LEU A 344 5.62 28.35 -22.73
C LEU A 344 5.70 29.29 -23.94
N GLY A 345 4.57 29.87 -24.34
CA GLY A 345 4.47 30.81 -25.46
C GLY A 345 5.05 32.21 -25.18
N LYS A 346 5.19 32.60 -23.91
CA LYS A 346 5.90 33.85 -23.55
C LYS A 346 7.42 33.73 -23.68
N THR A 347 7.98 32.53 -23.57
CA THR A 347 9.43 32.28 -23.71
C THR A 347 9.94 32.34 -25.16
N SER A 348 9.09 32.17 -26.16
CA SER A 348 9.48 32.26 -27.59
C SER A 348 9.54 33.68 -28.15
N ASN A 349 9.11 34.71 -27.39
CA ASN A 349 9.19 36.12 -27.81
C ASN A 349 10.39 36.89 -27.25
N THR A 350 11.25 36.28 -26.44
CA THR A 350 12.43 36.93 -25.85
C THR A 350 13.71 36.82 -26.67
N GLU A 351 13.72 36.11 -27.81
CA GLU A 351 14.89 36.03 -28.71
C GLU A 351 14.89 37.03 -29.89
N ASN A 352 13.89 37.92 -30.00
CA ASN A 352 13.83 38.92 -31.08
C ASN A 352 13.99 40.38 -30.61
N LEU A 353 14.70 40.59 -29.50
CA LEU A 353 15.16 41.92 -29.08
C LEU A 353 16.69 41.93 -28.95
N SER A 354 17.36 41.93 -30.10
CA SER A 354 18.75 42.40 -30.25
C SER A 354 18.91 43.14 -31.56
#